data_AF-A0A6N2ZN37-F1
#
_entry.id   AF-A0A6N2ZN37-F1
#
_cell.length_a   1.000
_cell.length_b   1.000
_cell.length_c   1.000
_cell.angle_alpha   90.00
_cell.angle_beta   90.00
_cell.angle_gamma   90.00
#
_symmetry.space_group_name_H-M   'P 1'
#
loop_
_entity.id
_entity.type
_entity.pdbx_description
1 polymer ?
#
loop_
_entity_poly.entity_id
_entity_poly.type
_entity_poly.pdbx_seq_one_letter_code
_entity_poly.pdbx_strand_id
1 'polypeptide(L)'
;MNFGKFDENSIVFLEAKKSCPNAVNRYESEEKEQKFEEYYLSITEKFIASLQIYLATILDKFQNTEEVGSNLKTVNKMREIQLKFILVVKNAEDITWLAGPLAELKARLIQIRKIWGVEIAVLNEELAGEYKLTCSRPICGAVTEVYPQC
;
A
#
# COMPACT_ATOMS: atom_id res chain seq x y z
N MET A 1 16.69 5.49 -4.19
CA MET A 1 15.51 5.05 -4.96
C MET A 1 14.90 6.31 -5.55
N ASN A 2 14.87 6.44 -6.87
CA ASN A 2 14.26 7.58 -7.55
C ASN A 2 12.76 7.32 -7.65
N PHE A 3 11.98 7.77 -6.67
CA PHE A 3 10.53 7.81 -6.80
C PHE A 3 10.15 9.15 -7.48
N GLY A 4 10.39 9.25 -8.79
CA GLY A 4 9.81 10.32 -9.60
C GLY A 4 8.28 10.19 -9.62
N LYS A 5 7.57 11.31 -9.86
CA LYS A 5 6.11 11.46 -10.08
C LYS A 5 5.32 10.15 -10.15
N PHE A 6 4.24 10.05 -9.35
CA PHE A 6 3.24 8.99 -9.47
C PHE A 6 2.88 8.77 -10.93
N ASP A 7 3.27 7.60 -11.43
CA ASP A 7 3.00 7.16 -12.79
C ASP A 7 1.50 6.89 -12.90
N GLU A 8 0.87 7.43 -13.94
CA GLU A 8 -0.54 7.20 -14.29
C GLU A 8 -0.84 5.69 -14.46
N ASN A 9 0.19 4.87 -14.66
CA ASN A 9 0.10 3.43 -14.82
C ASN A 9 0.36 2.64 -13.52
N SER A 10 0.09 3.21 -12.34
CA SER A 10 0.26 2.52 -11.06
C SER A 10 -1.00 2.47 -10.20
N ILE A 11 -1.19 1.36 -9.49
CA ILE A 11 -2.26 1.19 -8.52
C ILE A 11 -1.66 1.10 -7.13
N VAL A 12 -2.16 1.96 -6.25
CA VAL A 12 -1.61 2.16 -4.92
C VAL A 12 -2.59 1.65 -3.88
N PHE A 13 -2.11 0.74 -3.04
CA PHE A 13 -2.79 0.34 -1.81
C PHE A 13 -2.08 1.04 -0.66
N LEU A 14 -2.80 1.92 0.02
CA LEU A 14 -2.27 2.80 1.04
C LEU A 14 -2.78 2.38 2.42
N GLU A 15 -1.88 2.22 3.38
CA GLU A 15 -2.22 2.11 4.81
C GLU A 15 -1.49 3.22 5.55
N ALA A 16 -2.20 3.92 6.43
CA ALA A 16 -1.63 4.98 7.26
C ALA A 16 -1.64 4.56 8.74
N LYS A 17 -0.51 4.74 9.41
CA LYS A 17 -0.33 4.49 10.84
C LYS A 17 0.28 5.71 11.52
N LYS A 18 -0.10 5.93 12.79
CA LYS A 18 0.45 7.04 13.59
C LYS A 18 1.93 6.80 13.92
N SER A 19 2.24 5.60 14.37
CA SER A 19 3.58 5.14 14.73
C SER A 19 3.80 3.73 14.22
N CYS A 20 5.03 3.25 14.34
CA CYS A 20 5.41 1.90 13.94
C CYS A 20 6.41 1.34 14.97
N PRO A 21 6.39 0.03 15.27
CA PRO A 21 7.32 -0.59 16.20
C PRO A 21 8.70 -0.78 15.55
N ASN A 22 9.76 -0.69 16.37
CA ASN A 22 11.14 -0.82 15.91
C ASN A 22 11.63 -2.27 16.04
N ALA A 23 12.30 -2.78 15.01
CA ALA A 23 12.92 -4.11 15.06
C ALA A 23 14.04 -4.20 16.11
N VAL A 24 14.74 -3.09 16.39
CA VAL A 24 15.87 -3.06 17.33
C VAL A 24 15.44 -3.40 18.76
N ASN A 25 14.26 -2.96 19.18
CA ASN A 25 13.76 -3.18 20.54
C ASN A 25 12.70 -4.28 20.64
N ARG A 26 12.49 -5.03 19.54
CA ARG A 26 11.48 -6.07 19.43
C ARG A 26 11.54 -7.07 20.58
N TYR A 27 12.75 -7.53 20.92
CA TYR A 27 12.98 -8.60 21.90
C TYR A 27 13.29 -8.10 23.31
N GLU A 28 13.07 -6.81 23.60
CA GLU A 28 13.29 -6.28 24.95
C GLU A 28 12.23 -6.77 25.96
N SER A 29 11.03 -7.11 25.49
CA SER A 29 9.98 -7.73 26.31
C SER A 29 8.98 -8.50 25.44
N GLU A 30 8.27 -9.45 26.05
CA GLU A 30 7.20 -10.22 25.38
C GLU A 30 6.09 -9.29 24.84
N GLU A 31 5.74 -8.24 25.58
CA GLU A 31 4.76 -7.24 25.14
C GLU A 31 5.20 -6.50 23.87
N LYS A 32 6.49 -6.16 23.76
CA LYS A 32 7.03 -5.49 22.56
C LYS A 32 7.05 -6.42 21.36
N GLU A 33 7.37 -7.69 21.58
CA GLU A 33 7.34 -8.69 20.52
C GLU A 33 5.91 -8.91 20.02
N GLN A 34 4.92 -9.06 20.92
CA GLN A 34 3.51 -9.20 20.55
C GLN A 34 3.02 -7.99 19.75
N LYS A 35 3.26 -6.77 20.24
CA LYS A 35 2.89 -5.54 19.52
C LYS A 35 3.57 -5.44 18.15
N PHE A 36 4.81 -5.88 18.03
CA PHE A 36 5.53 -5.92 16.77
C PHE A 36 4.83 -6.85 15.78
N GLU A 37 4.53 -8.09 16.20
CA GLU A 37 3.89 -9.09 15.36
C GLU A 37 2.46 -8.69 14.96
N GLU A 38 1.63 -8.24 15.91
CA GLU A 38 0.27 -7.78 15.65
C GLU A 38 0.24 -6.62 14.64
N TYR A 39 1.17 -5.67 14.79
CA TYR A 39 1.25 -4.51 13.92
C TYR A 39 1.53 -4.90 12.47
N TYR A 40 2.58 -5.71 12.23
CA TYR A 40 2.95 -6.08 10.86
C TYR A 40 2.01 -7.13 10.25
N LEU A 41 1.43 -8.01 11.06
CA LEU A 41 0.37 -8.92 10.61
C LEU A 41 -0.83 -8.11 10.11
N SER A 42 -1.33 -7.17 10.91
CA SER A 42 -2.47 -6.33 10.54
C SER A 42 -2.25 -5.57 9.22
N ILE A 43 -1.06 -5.01 9.01
CA ILE A 43 -0.74 -4.28 7.76
C ILE A 43 -0.68 -5.23 6.57
N THR A 44 -0.04 -6.39 6.74
CA THR A 44 0.10 -7.40 5.69
C THR A 44 -1.28 -7.90 5.25
N GLU A 45 -2.15 -8.22 6.19
CA GLU A 45 -3.52 -8.66 5.93
C GLU A 45 -4.33 -7.60 5.18
N LYS A 46 -4.24 -6.33 5.58
CA LYS A 46 -4.94 -5.23 4.89
C LYS A 46 -4.48 -5.05 3.45
N PHE A 47 -3.18 -5.14 3.17
CA PHE A 47 -2.69 -5.05 1.79
C PHE A 47 -3.18 -6.22 0.95
N ILE A 48 -3.12 -7.44 1.47
CA ILE A 48 -3.60 -8.65 0.77
C ILE A 48 -5.10 -8.57 0.52
N ALA A 49 -5.89 -8.20 1.53
CA ALA A 49 -7.34 -8.03 1.40
C ALA A 49 -7.68 -6.97 0.35
N SER A 50 -6.97 -5.83 0.36
CA SER A 50 -7.21 -4.76 -0.63
C SER A 50 -6.89 -5.22 -2.05
N LEU A 51 -5.80 -5.98 -2.24
CA LEU A 51 -5.47 -6.59 -3.52
C LEU A 51 -6.54 -7.60 -3.97
N GLN A 52 -7.03 -8.44 -3.06
CA GLN A 52 -8.08 -9.41 -3.36
C GLN A 52 -9.40 -8.74 -3.77
N ILE A 53 -9.80 -7.67 -3.08
CA ILE A 53 -10.99 -6.87 -3.44
C ILE A 53 -10.82 -6.25 -4.83
N TYR A 54 -9.65 -5.68 -5.13
CA TYR A 54 -9.33 -5.15 -6.44
C TYR A 54 -9.46 -6.21 -7.54
N LEU A 55 -8.88 -7.39 -7.33
CA LEU A 55 -8.96 -8.51 -8.28
C LEU A 55 -10.39 -9.00 -8.46
N ALA A 56 -11.16 -9.15 -7.38
CA ALA A 56 -12.56 -9.56 -7.44
C ALA A 56 -13.40 -8.58 -8.26
N THR A 57 -13.21 -7.27 -8.05
CA THR A 57 -13.91 -6.21 -8.79
C THR A 57 -13.62 -6.27 -10.29
N ILE A 58 -12.40 -6.61 -10.66
CA ILE A 58 -11.98 -6.71 -12.06
C ILE A 58 -12.51 -7.99 -12.71
N LEU A 59 -12.40 -9.12 -12.02
CA LEU A 59 -12.91 -10.40 -12.52
C LEU A 59 -14.43 -10.37 -12.69
N ASP A 60 -15.15 -9.73 -11.78
CA ASP A 60 -16.61 -9.52 -11.87
C ASP A 60 -16.96 -8.67 -13.11
N LYS A 61 -16.20 -7.59 -13.37
CA LYS A 61 -16.34 -6.79 -14.61
C LYS A 61 -16.06 -7.59 -15.90
N PHE A 62 -15.27 -8.66 -15.84
CA PHE A 62 -14.96 -9.51 -17.00
C PHE A 62 -15.93 -10.67 -17.24
N GLN A 63 -16.93 -10.89 -16.37
CA GLN A 63 -17.93 -11.96 -16.58
C GLN A 63 -18.96 -11.62 -17.68
N ASN A 64 -19.03 -10.38 -18.16
CA ASN A 64 -19.75 -10.05 -19.40
C ASN A 64 -18.96 -10.59 -20.61
N THR A 65 -19.21 -11.85 -20.94
CA THR A 65 -18.44 -12.68 -21.88
C THR A 65 -18.75 -12.45 -23.36
N GLU A 66 -19.56 -11.45 -23.71
CA GLU A 66 -19.88 -11.14 -25.13
C GLU A 66 -18.64 -10.65 -25.93
N GLU A 67 -17.55 -10.29 -25.25
CA GLU A 67 -16.44 -9.55 -25.84
C GLU A 67 -15.06 -10.12 -25.44
N VAL A 68 -14.85 -11.42 -25.65
CA VAL A 68 -13.58 -12.14 -25.32
C VAL A 68 -12.33 -11.44 -25.88
N GLY A 69 -12.45 -10.75 -27.02
CA GLY A 69 -11.36 -9.99 -27.64
C GLY A 69 -10.99 -8.66 -26.95
N SER A 70 -11.94 -7.99 -26.27
CA SER A 70 -11.67 -6.76 -25.51
C SER A 70 -11.12 -7.10 -24.12
N ASN A 71 -11.60 -8.20 -23.51
CA ASN A 71 -11.07 -8.72 -22.25
C ASN A 71 -9.57 -9.06 -22.33
N LEU A 72 -9.10 -9.64 -23.44
CA LEU A 72 -7.68 -9.94 -23.66
C LEU A 72 -6.81 -8.67 -23.76
N LYS A 73 -7.35 -7.58 -24.35
CA LYS A 73 -6.67 -6.26 -24.38
C LYS A 73 -6.60 -5.63 -22.99
N THR A 74 -7.63 -5.78 -22.17
CA THR A 74 -7.63 -5.27 -20.79
C THR A 74 -6.69 -6.06 -19.88
N VAL A 75 -6.56 -7.39 -20.07
CA VAL A 75 -5.55 -8.21 -19.39
C VAL A 75 -4.12 -7.79 -19.77
N ASN A 76 -3.87 -7.43 -21.03
CA ASN A 76 -2.57 -6.90 -21.46
C ASN A 76 -2.26 -5.54 -20.83
N LYS A 77 -3.25 -4.64 -20.71
CA LYS A 77 -3.08 -3.39 -19.95
C LYS A 77 -2.74 -3.63 -18.49
N MET A 78 -3.31 -4.67 -17.86
CA MET A 78 -2.96 -5.01 -16.48
C MET A 78 -1.51 -5.49 -16.28
N ARG A 79 -0.87 -6.05 -17.30
CA ARG A 79 0.57 -6.36 -17.21
C ARG A 79 1.45 -5.12 -17.13
N GLU A 80 0.97 -4.00 -17.67
CA GLU A 80 1.70 -2.73 -17.66
C GLU A 80 1.48 -1.96 -16.35
N ILE A 81 0.44 -2.31 -15.57
CA ILE A 81 0.13 -1.64 -14.32
C ILE A 81 1.09 -2.07 -13.22
N GLN A 82 1.79 -1.09 -12.64
CA GLN A 82 2.64 -1.30 -11.48
C GLN A 82 1.82 -1.26 -10.18
N LEU A 83 1.77 -2.38 -9.46
CA LEU A 83 1.13 -2.43 -8.15
C LEU A 83 2.09 -1.92 -7.06
N LYS A 84 1.58 -1.10 -6.14
CA LYS A 84 2.37 -0.50 -5.04
C LYS A 84 1.65 -0.66 -3.71
N PHE A 85 2.34 -1.19 -2.71
CA PHE A 85 1.91 -1.17 -1.31
C PHE A 85 2.68 -0.07 -0.59
N ILE A 86 1.96 0.91 -0.06
CA ILE A 86 2.56 2.07 0.60
C ILE A 86 2.08 2.14 2.05
N LEU A 87 3.02 2.09 2.99
CA LEU A 87 2.78 2.39 4.39
C LEU A 87 3.21 3.82 4.69
N VAL A 88 2.31 4.64 5.21
CA VAL A 88 2.64 5.99 5.71
C VAL A 88 2.69 5.97 7.24
N VAL A 89 3.84 6.32 7.82
CA VAL A 89 4.06 6.42 9.27
C VAL A 89 4.17 7.90 9.64
N LYS A 90 3.12 8.46 10.23
CA LYS A 90 3.02 9.92 10.42
C LYS A 90 4.13 10.50 11.29
N ASN A 91 4.43 9.86 12.42
CA ASN A 91 5.36 10.39 13.41
C ASN A 91 6.82 9.93 13.19
N ALA A 92 7.18 9.50 11.98
CA ALA A 92 8.55 9.12 11.66
C ALA A 92 9.34 10.37 11.22
N GLU A 93 10.05 10.98 12.17
CA GLU A 93 10.87 12.18 11.91
C GLU A 93 12.16 11.83 11.14
N ASP A 94 12.77 10.68 11.42
CA ASP A 94 14.01 10.25 10.78
C ASP A 94 13.75 9.22 9.66
N ILE A 95 14.13 9.58 8.43
CA ILE A 95 14.00 8.72 7.24
C ILE A 95 14.81 7.43 7.38
N THR A 96 15.93 7.45 8.11
CA THR A 96 16.74 6.24 8.36
C THR A 96 15.94 5.17 9.11
N TRP A 97 14.96 5.58 9.90
CA TRP A 97 14.08 4.71 10.66
C TRP A 97 13.09 3.94 9.76
N LEU A 98 12.76 4.47 8.57
CA LEU A 98 11.85 3.82 7.61
C LEU A 98 12.44 2.55 6.97
N ALA A 99 13.76 2.37 7.02
CA ALA A 99 14.43 1.20 6.47
C ALA A 99 14.03 -0.11 7.18
N GLY A 100 13.81 -0.05 8.51
CA GLY A 100 13.39 -1.20 9.30
C GLY A 100 12.02 -1.72 8.87
N PRO A 101 10.96 -0.90 8.94
CA PRO A 101 9.63 -1.28 8.48
C PRO A 101 9.58 -1.71 7.01
N LEU A 102 10.38 -1.07 6.15
CA LEU A 102 10.49 -1.45 4.75
C LEU A 102 11.06 -2.87 4.58
N ALA A 103 12.12 -3.21 5.33
CA ALA A 103 12.71 -4.55 5.29
C ALA A 103 11.74 -5.62 5.80
N GLU A 104 11.04 -5.34 6.90
CA GLU A 104 10.07 -6.24 7.52
C GLU A 104 8.90 -6.54 6.56
N LEU A 105 8.28 -5.51 5.98
CA LEU A 105 7.19 -5.68 5.00
C LEU A 105 7.67 -6.43 3.76
N LYS A 106 8.88 -6.14 3.28
CA LYS A 106 9.48 -6.85 2.13
C LYS A 106 9.66 -8.34 2.39
N ALA A 107 10.00 -8.72 3.62
CA ALA A 107 10.14 -10.11 4.03
C ALA A 107 8.78 -10.81 4.12
N ARG A 108 7.81 -10.21 4.82
CA ARG A 108 6.47 -10.79 5.01
C ARG A 108 5.69 -10.95 3.71
N LEU A 109 5.83 -10.00 2.79
CA LEU A 109 5.09 -9.96 1.53
C LEU A 109 5.88 -10.59 0.36
N ILE A 110 6.94 -11.37 0.62
CA ILE A 110 7.84 -11.90 -0.42
C ILE A 110 7.11 -12.67 -1.53
N GLN A 111 6.11 -13.48 -1.18
CA GLN A 111 5.36 -14.27 -2.16
C GLN A 111 4.53 -13.36 -3.07
N ILE A 112 3.75 -12.45 -2.49
CA ILE A 112 2.92 -11.49 -3.22
C ILE A 112 3.79 -10.61 -4.14
N ARG A 113 4.92 -10.12 -3.63
CA ARG A 113 5.87 -9.34 -4.42
C ARG A 113 6.41 -10.09 -5.63
N LYS A 114 6.78 -11.37 -5.45
CA LYS A 114 7.33 -12.19 -6.53
C LYS A 114 6.29 -12.55 -7.58
N ILE A 115 5.06 -12.85 -7.16
CA ILE A 115 3.98 -13.25 -8.07
C ILE A 115 3.46 -12.05 -8.87
N TRP A 116 3.23 -10.93 -8.20
CA TRP A 116 2.54 -9.78 -8.76
C TRP A 116 3.45 -8.60 -9.12
N GLY A 117 4.75 -8.69 -8.84
CA GLY A 117 5.69 -7.60 -9.07
C GLY A 117 5.44 -6.38 -8.18
N VAL A 118 4.80 -6.55 -7.01
CA VAL A 118 4.41 -5.43 -6.14
C VAL A 118 5.64 -4.70 -5.60
N GLU A 119 5.67 -3.39 -5.77
CA GLU A 119 6.62 -2.50 -5.12
C GLU A 119 6.14 -2.14 -3.72
N ILE A 120 7.07 -2.06 -2.76
CA ILE A 120 6.77 -1.65 -1.39
C ILE A 120 7.52 -0.36 -1.08
N ALA A 121 6.79 0.62 -0.56
CA ALA A 121 7.35 1.85 -0.02
C ALA A 121 6.86 2.09 1.42
N VAL A 122 7.73 2.70 2.23
CA VAL A 122 7.38 3.22 3.55
C VAL A 122 7.79 4.68 3.57
N LEU A 123 6.85 5.55 3.92
CA LEU A 123 6.98 7.00 3.87
C LEU A 123 6.63 7.61 5.22
N ASN A 124 7.21 8.76 5.54
CA ASN A 124 6.68 9.61 6.60
C ASN A 124 5.61 10.57 6.03
N GLU A 125 5.03 11.42 6.88
CA GLU A 125 3.98 12.37 6.47
C GLU A 125 4.49 13.40 5.45
N GLU A 126 5.72 13.91 5.63
CA GLU A 126 6.33 14.88 4.72
C GLU A 126 6.49 14.30 3.31
N LEU A 127 7.12 13.13 3.19
CA LEU A 127 7.28 12.44 1.92
C LEU A 127 5.90 12.13 1.31
N ALA A 128 4.94 11.64 2.10
CA ALA A 128 3.60 11.37 1.62
C ALA A 128 2.90 12.64 1.05
N GLY A 129 3.16 13.81 1.65
CA GLY A 129 2.70 15.11 1.17
C GLY A 129 3.33 15.52 -0.16
N GLU A 130 4.65 15.38 -0.32
CA GLU A 130 5.34 15.62 -1.61
C GLU A 130 4.77 14.75 -2.73
N TYR A 131 4.38 13.55 -2.36
CA TYR A 131 3.78 12.54 -3.20
C TYR A 131 2.27 12.70 -3.40
N LYS A 132 1.64 13.72 -2.81
CA LYS A 132 0.19 13.99 -2.86
C LYS A 132 -0.68 12.82 -2.39
N LEU A 133 -0.14 11.97 -1.52
CA LEU A 133 -0.86 10.86 -0.87
C LEU A 133 -1.68 11.32 0.34
N THR A 134 -1.43 12.53 0.80
CA THR A 134 -2.21 13.19 1.85
C THR A 134 -3.10 14.25 1.23
N CYS A 135 -4.38 14.29 1.62
CA CYS A 135 -5.22 15.44 1.30
C CYS A 135 -4.64 16.70 1.96
N SER A 136 -4.01 17.57 1.19
CA SER A 136 -3.89 18.97 1.57
C SER A 136 -5.31 19.52 1.76
N ARG A 137 -5.57 20.16 2.91
CA ARG A 137 -6.84 20.78 3.38
C ARG A 137 -7.82 21.31 2.29
N PRO A 138 -9.12 21.41 2.64
CA PRO A 138 -10.23 21.14 1.73
C PRO A 138 -10.27 22.13 0.57
N ILE A 139 -10.35 21.59 -0.63
CA ILE A 139 -10.88 22.36 -1.75
C ILE A 139 -12.36 22.53 -1.46
N CYS A 140 -12.76 23.75 -1.13
CA CYS A 140 -14.15 24.18 -1.20
C CYS A 140 -14.66 23.89 -2.61
N GLY A 141 -15.60 22.94 -2.75
CA GLY A 141 -16.31 22.70 -4.01
C GLY A 141 -16.52 21.22 -4.34
N ALA A 142 -17.78 20.78 -4.23
CA ALA A 142 -18.36 19.53 -4.70
C ALA A 142 -17.90 18.22 -4.00
N VAL A 143 -18.77 17.82 -3.08
CA VAL A 143 -18.80 16.54 -2.37
C VAL A 143 -19.20 15.41 -3.32
N THR A 144 -18.39 14.35 -3.39
CA THR A 144 -18.88 12.97 -3.42
C THR A 144 -17.97 12.13 -2.52
N GLU A 145 -18.42 11.96 -1.28
CA GLU A 145 -17.91 11.02 -0.29
C GLU A 145 -17.84 9.60 -0.86
N VAL A 146 -16.73 8.88 -0.64
CA VAL A 146 -16.69 7.68 0.21
C VAL A 146 -15.24 7.46 0.63
N TYR A 147 -14.88 7.91 1.84
CA TYR A 147 -13.88 7.24 2.65
C TYR A 147 -14.45 7.11 4.07
N PRO A 148 -14.56 5.88 4.62
CA PRO A 148 -14.96 5.71 6.01
C PRO A 148 -13.88 6.30 6.91
N GLN A 149 -14.38 6.90 7.99
CA GLN A 149 -13.80 8.01 8.73
C GLN A 149 -12.48 7.71 9.47
N CYS A 150 -11.73 8.80 9.65
CA CYS A 150 -10.73 8.98 10.70
C CYS A 150 -11.35 8.95 12.11
#